data_AF-A0A7V5GYZ2-F1
#
_entry.id   AF-A0A7V5GYZ2-F1
#
_cell.length_a   1.000
_cell.length_b   1.000
_cell.length_c   1.000
_cell.angle_alpha   90.00
_cell.angle_beta   90.00
_cell.angle_gamma   90.00
#
_symmetry.space_group_name_H-M   'P 1'
#
loop_
_entity.id
_entity.type
_entity.pdbx_description
1 polymer ?
#
loop_
_entity_poly.entity_id
_entity_poly.type
_entity_poly.pdbx_seq_one_letter_code
_entity_poly.pdbx_strand_id
1 'polypeptide(L)'
;NFWQDLSIDIPLGRIYIPKDVLKRFGLDFATPISSREKDKLELCFEYLIHRTREYLLDGWKLVLFLRNKRLRFEINAIVNGGVRILSKEKRLGSRLIRKRPRLNFLDYLLIFFNVFL
;
A
#
# COMPACT_ATOMS: atom_id res chain seq x y z
N ASN A 1 4.68 0.40 -2.54
CA ASN A 1 5.64 1.48 -2.87
C ASN A 1 4.91 2.79 -3.14
N PHE A 2 4.17 2.93 -4.25
CA PHE A 2 3.53 4.22 -4.58
C PHE A 2 2.66 4.82 -3.45
N TRP A 3 1.81 4.03 -2.78
CA TRP A 3 0.98 4.53 -1.68
C TRP A 3 1.80 4.93 -0.44
N GLN A 4 2.83 4.15 -0.13
CA GLN A 4 3.78 4.41 0.95
C GLN A 4 4.53 5.74 0.75
N ASP A 5 4.84 6.08 -0.50
CA ASP A 5 5.72 7.21 -0.84
C ASP A 5 4.95 8.51 -1.18
N LEU A 6 3.63 8.54 -1.02
CA LEU A 6 2.79 9.72 -1.31
C LEU A 6 3.29 11.01 -0.65
N SER A 7 3.72 10.96 0.62
CA SER A 7 4.24 12.15 1.33
C SER A 7 5.55 12.69 0.77
N ILE A 8 6.25 11.90 -0.04
CA ILE A 8 7.51 12.27 -0.71
C ILE A 8 7.22 12.67 -2.15
N ASP A 9 6.39 11.90 -2.85
CA ASP A 9 6.12 12.07 -4.28
C ASP A 9 5.26 13.30 -4.58
N ILE A 10 4.21 13.56 -3.77
CA ILE A 10 3.28 14.69 -4.02
C ILE A 10 4.01 16.05 -4.00
N PRO A 11 4.86 16.38 -3.00
CA PRO A 11 5.62 17.63 -3.00
C PRO A 11 6.57 17.79 -4.20
N LEU A 12 6.99 16.68 -4.81
CA LEU A 12 7.83 16.67 -6.01
C LEU A 12 7.02 16.73 -7.31
N GLY A 13 5.69 16.92 -7.23
CA GLY A 13 4.79 16.93 -8.38
C GLY A 13 4.55 15.55 -9.00
N ARG A 14 4.90 14.46 -8.31
CA ARG A 14 4.73 13.09 -8.79
C ARG A 14 3.45 12.49 -8.23
N ILE A 15 2.48 12.22 -9.09
CA ILE A 15 1.20 11.63 -8.72
C ILE A 15 1.00 10.34 -9.50
N TYR A 16 1.16 9.21 -8.81
CA TYR A 16 0.98 7.87 -9.37
C TYR A 16 -0.43 7.30 -9.17
N ILE A 17 -1.33 8.05 -8.54
CA ILE A 17 -2.73 7.64 -8.42
C ILE A 17 -3.36 7.71 -9.83
N PRO A 18 -4.00 6.63 -10.31
CA PRO A 18 -4.62 6.63 -11.63
C PRO A 18 -5.66 7.74 -11.80
N LYS A 19 -5.64 8.41 -12.96
CA LYS A 19 -6.50 9.57 -13.24
C LYS A 19 -7.99 9.23 -13.20
N ASP A 20 -8.37 8.04 -13.63
CA ASP A 20 -9.74 7.53 -13.56
C ASP A 20 -10.21 7.37 -12.11
N VAL A 21 -9.33 6.92 -11.22
CA VAL A 21 -9.62 6.80 -9.78
C VAL A 21 -9.75 8.17 -9.14
N LEU A 22 -8.84 9.11 -9.44
CA LEU A 22 -8.94 10.49 -8.97
C LEU A 22 -10.27 11.13 -9.41
N LYS A 23 -10.63 10.98 -10.69
CA LYS A 23 -11.90 11.46 -11.24
C LYS A 23 -13.11 10.81 -10.54
N ARG A 24 -13.07 9.49 -10.30
CA ARG A 24 -14.15 8.76 -9.61
C ARG A 24 -14.44 9.30 -8.22
N PHE A 25 -13.41 9.69 -7.47
CA PHE A 25 -13.58 10.26 -6.12
C PHE A 25 -13.65 11.79 -6.11
N GLY A 26 -13.56 12.44 -7.27
CA GLY A 26 -13.59 13.89 -7.40
C GLY A 26 -12.44 14.57 -6.65
N LEU A 27 -11.23 14.04 -6.82
CA LEU A 27 -9.99 14.53 -6.24
C LEU A 27 -9.07 15.09 -7.32
N ASP A 28 -8.38 16.18 -7.00
CA ASP A 28 -7.30 16.73 -7.82
C ASP A 28 -6.11 17.09 -6.94
N PHE A 29 -4.94 16.55 -7.27
CA PHE A 29 -3.69 16.81 -6.57
C PHE A 29 -2.87 17.94 -7.21
N ALA A 30 -3.34 18.53 -8.32
CA ALA A 30 -2.80 19.78 -8.84
C ALA A 30 -3.08 20.97 -7.89
N THR A 31 -4.11 20.85 -7.06
CA THR A 31 -4.45 21.82 -6.00
C THR A 31 -4.25 21.22 -4.61
N PRO A 32 -3.98 22.05 -3.58
CA PRO A 32 -3.93 21.56 -2.21
C PRO A 32 -5.25 20.91 -1.79
N ILE A 33 -5.19 19.66 -1.31
CA ILE A 33 -6.35 18.94 -0.76
C ILE A 33 -6.92 19.73 0.41
N SER A 34 -8.17 20.18 0.26
CA SER A 34 -8.90 20.91 1.29
C SER A 34 -9.38 19.99 2.40
N SER A 35 -9.71 20.55 3.57
CA SER A 35 -10.32 19.79 4.67
C SER A 35 -11.63 19.11 4.28
N ARG A 36 -12.36 19.67 3.30
CA ARG A 36 -13.63 19.12 2.79
C ARG A 36 -13.44 17.89 1.90
N GLU A 37 -12.24 17.70 1.36
CA GLU A 37 -11.90 16.55 0.50
C GLU A 37 -11.29 15.40 1.28
N LYS A 38 -11.09 15.56 2.60
CA LYS A 38 -10.53 14.52 3.46
C LYS A 38 -11.32 13.21 3.37
N ASP A 39 -12.65 13.26 3.42
CA ASP A 39 -13.47 12.05 3.40
C ASP A 39 -13.42 11.35 2.03
N LYS A 40 -13.39 12.13 0.94
CA LYS A 40 -13.17 11.60 -0.42
C LYS A 40 -11.80 10.93 -0.54
N LEU A 41 -10.78 11.52 0.09
CA LEU A 41 -9.43 10.99 0.11
C LEU A 41 -9.34 9.68 0.90
N GLU A 42 -10.02 9.58 2.04
CA GLU A 42 -10.12 8.33 2.81
C GLU A 42 -10.76 7.22 1.96
N LEU A 43 -11.88 7.50 1.30
CA LEU A 43 -12.56 6.54 0.42
C LEU A 43 -11.70 6.12 -0.78
N CYS A 44 -10.98 7.08 -1.38
CA CYS A 44 -10.05 6.81 -2.48
C CYS A 44 -8.92 5.86 -2.04
N PHE A 45 -8.30 6.15 -0.89
CA PHE A 45 -7.23 5.30 -0.35
C PHE A 45 -7.74 3.93 0.08
N GLU A 46 -8.92 3.83 0.70
CA GLU A 46 -9.52 2.54 1.00
C GLU A 46 -9.70 1.70 -0.26
N TYR A 47 -10.24 2.29 -1.33
CA TYR A 47 -10.41 1.62 -2.62
C TYR A 47 -9.08 1.14 -3.22
N LEU A 48 -8.06 2.01 -3.26
CA LEU A 48 -6.74 1.67 -3.81
C LEU A 48 -6.04 0.58 -3.01
N ILE A 49 -6.07 0.69 -1.68
CA ILE A 49 -5.44 -0.28 -0.77
C ILE A 49 -6.15 -1.63 -0.87
N HIS A 50 -7.48 -1.65 -0.93
CA HIS A 50 -8.26 -2.88 -1.13
C HIS A 50 -7.87 -3.56 -2.43
N ARG A 51 -7.94 -2.85 -3.55
CA ARG A 51 -7.59 -3.38 -4.87
C ARG A 51 -6.15 -3.87 -4.93
N THR A 52 -5.21 -3.14 -4.31
CA THR A 52 -3.80 -3.55 -4.24
C THR A 52 -3.64 -4.84 -3.44
N ARG A 53 -4.37 -4.99 -2.33
CA ARG A 53 -4.37 -6.20 -1.52
C ARG A 53 -4.90 -7.40 -2.31
N GLU A 54 -5.99 -7.22 -3.05
CA GLU A 54 -6.56 -8.29 -3.89
C GLU A 54 -5.55 -8.79 -4.93
N TYR A 55 -4.94 -7.88 -5.70
CA TYR A 55 -3.91 -8.27 -6.67
C TYR A 55 -2.70 -8.94 -6.02
N LEU A 56 -2.25 -8.44 -4.87
CA LEU A 56 -1.12 -9.02 -4.15
C LEU A 56 -1.41 -10.45 -3.69
N LEU A 57 -2.59 -10.70 -3.14
CA LEU A 57 -3.00 -12.02 -2.66
C LEU A 57 -3.32 -12.99 -3.81
N ASP A 58 -3.82 -12.48 -4.93
CA ASP A 58 -4.03 -13.31 -6.11
C ASP A 58 -2.69 -13.75 -6.72
N GLY A 59 -1.76 -12.79 -6.91
CA GLY A 59 -0.40 -13.09 -7.36
C GLY A 59 0.39 -13.96 -6.40
N TRP A 60 0.12 -13.87 -5.08
CA TRP A 60 0.76 -14.74 -4.09
C TRP A 60 0.52 -16.23 -4.34
N LYS A 61 -0.62 -16.62 -4.93
CA LYS A 61 -0.90 -18.03 -5.29
C LYS A 61 0.15 -18.60 -6.25
N LEU A 62 0.82 -17.75 -7.04
CA LEU A 62 1.88 -18.17 -7.96
C LEU A 62 3.12 -18.71 -7.23
N VAL A 63 3.32 -18.33 -5.97
CA VAL A 63 4.44 -18.79 -5.13
C VAL A 63 4.40 -20.31 -4.91
N LEU A 64 3.22 -20.92 -4.96
CA LEU A 64 3.02 -22.37 -4.83
C LEU A 64 3.70 -23.17 -5.95
N PHE A 65 3.86 -22.57 -7.13
CA PHE A 65 4.48 -23.20 -8.29
C PHE A 65 6.02 -23.14 -8.27
N LEU A 66 6.61 -22.39 -7.33
CA LEU A 66 8.07 -22.26 -7.22
C LEU A 66 8.69 -23.49 -6.58
N ARG A 67 9.54 -24.21 -7.32
CA ARG A 67 10.21 -25.44 -6.83
C ARG A 67 11.31 -25.18 -5.81
N ASN A 68 12.00 -24.04 -5.93
CA ASN A 68 13.08 -23.68 -5.01
C ASN A 68 12.51 -23.19 -3.67
N LYS A 69 12.80 -23.92 -2.58
CA LYS A 69 12.29 -23.63 -1.23
C LYS A 69 12.77 -22.28 -0.68
N ARG A 70 14.04 -21.91 -0.96
CA ARG A 70 14.60 -20.63 -0.51
C ARG A 70 13.92 -19.46 -1.22
N LEU A 71 13.76 -19.55 -2.54
CA LEU A 71 13.07 -18.52 -3.31
C LEU A 71 11.60 -18.36 -2.86
N ARG A 72 10.93 -19.48 -2.60
CA ARG A 72 9.56 -19.48 -2.04
C ARG A 72 9.50 -18.73 -0.71
N PHE A 73 10.44 -19.00 0.19
CA PHE A 73 10.56 -18.31 1.47
C PHE A 73 10.78 -16.80 1.29
N GLU A 74 11.75 -16.40 0.46
CA GLU A 74 12.07 -14.99 0.19
C GLU A 74 10.85 -14.23 -0.36
N ILE A 75 10.12 -14.82 -1.31
CA ILE A 75 8.92 -14.19 -1.89
C ILE A 75 7.77 -14.15 -0.88
N ASN A 76 7.55 -15.20 -0.09
CA ASN A 76 6.57 -15.18 1.00
C ASN A 76 6.85 -14.05 2.00
N ALA A 77 8.12 -13.81 2.33
CA ALA A 77 8.52 -12.70 3.20
C ALA A 77 8.20 -11.34 2.55
N ILE A 78 8.47 -11.17 1.25
CA ILE A 78 8.14 -9.95 0.49
C ILE A 78 6.62 -9.71 0.47
N VAL A 79 5.83 -10.74 0.17
CA VAL A 79 4.35 -10.63 0.14
C VAL A 79 3.81 -10.27 1.52
N ASN A 80 4.26 -10.94 2.58
CA ASN A 80 3.87 -10.61 3.96
C ASN A 80 4.27 -9.18 4.34
N GLY A 81 5.46 -8.72 3.92
CA GLY A 81 5.89 -7.33 4.07
C GLY A 81 4.96 -6.34 3.38
N GLY A 82 4.57 -6.64 2.14
CA GLY A 82 3.59 -5.85 1.38
C GLY A 82 2.23 -5.78 2.07
N VAL A 83 1.70 -6.92 2.50
CA VAL A 83 0.44 -7.01 3.27
C VAL A 83 0.52 -6.19 4.56
N ARG A 84 1.67 -6.20 5.24
CA ARG A 84 1.88 -5.45 6.47
C ARG A 84 1.92 -3.95 6.22
N ILE A 85 2.61 -3.50 5.17
CA ILE A 85 2.62 -2.09 4.75
C ILE A 85 1.22 -1.63 4.37
N LEU A 86 0.46 -2.39 3.57
CA LEU A 86 -0.93 -2.07 3.22
C LEU A 86 -1.81 -1.90 4.47
N SER A 87 -1.58 -2.71 5.50
CA SER A 87 -2.28 -2.57 6.79
C SER A 87 -1.92 -1.29 7.54
N LYS A 88 -0.66 -0.82 7.43
CA LYS A 88 -0.23 0.46 8.00
C LYS A 88 -0.77 1.64 7.20
N GLU A 89 -0.81 1.52 5.88
CA GLU A 89 -1.42 2.49 4.99
C GLU A 89 -2.90 2.69 5.32
N LYS A 90 -3.67 1.59 5.44
CA LYS A 90 -5.08 1.66 5.83
C LYS A 90 -5.30 2.37 7.17
N ARG A 91 -4.43 2.11 8.17
CA ARG A 91 -4.52 2.78 9.48
C ARG A 91 -4.14 4.26 9.44
N LEU A 92 -3.27 4.66 8.53
CA LEU A 92 -2.90 6.07 8.38
C LEU A 92 -4.01 6.86 7.71
N GLY A 93 -4.67 6.27 6.72
CA GLY A 93 -5.74 6.91 5.96
C GLY A 93 -5.22 8.13 5.20
N SER A 94 -5.99 9.21 5.19
CA SER A 94 -5.65 10.50 4.56
C SER A 94 -4.31 11.08 5.04
N ARG A 95 -3.82 10.69 6.22
CA ARG A 95 -2.49 11.10 6.72
C ARG A 95 -1.34 10.57 5.87
N LEU A 96 -1.57 9.61 4.97
CA LEU A 96 -0.57 9.08 4.05
C LEU A 96 0.10 10.16 3.18
N ILE A 97 -0.65 11.20 2.79
CA ILE A 97 -0.09 12.32 2.01
C ILE A 97 0.92 13.15 2.81
N ARG A 98 1.00 12.97 4.14
CA ARG A 98 1.90 13.71 5.04
C ARG A 98 2.88 12.81 5.78
N LYS A 99 2.61 11.50 5.86
CA LYS A 99 3.38 10.57 6.66
C LYS A 99 3.59 9.25 5.92
N ARG A 100 4.86 8.94 5.67
CA ARG A 100 5.31 7.65 5.15
C ARG A 100 5.18 6.54 6.21
N PRO A 101 4.43 5.45 5.96
CA PRO A 101 4.47 4.28 6.81
C PRO A 101 5.81 3.56 6.68
N ARG A 102 6.33 3.05 7.80
CA ARG A 102 7.57 2.26 7.84
C ARG A 102 7.33 1.01 8.67
N LEU A 103 7.95 -0.10 8.29
CA LEU A 103 8.01 -1.28 9.16
C LEU A 103 8.91 -0.97 10.34
N ASN A 104 8.50 -1.42 11.53
CA ASN A 104 9.33 -1.40 12.73
C ASN A 104 9.82 -2.82 13.05
N PHE A 105 10.65 -2.95 14.08
CA PHE A 105 11.21 -4.24 14.49
C PHE A 105 10.15 -5.32 14.74
N LEU A 106 9.06 -4.98 15.43
CA LEU A 106 7.97 -5.91 15.70
C LEU A 106 7.29 -6.38 14.41
N ASP A 107 7.18 -5.51 13.41
CA ASP A 107 6.63 -5.90 12.12
C ASP A 107 7.50 -6.95 11.42
N TYR A 108 8.83 -6.81 11.48
CA TYR A 108 9.75 -7.78 10.91
C TYR A 108 9.66 -9.14 11.61
N LEU A 109 9.52 -9.16 12.94
CA LEU A 109 9.27 -10.40 13.68
C LEU A 109 7.97 -11.07 13.24
N LEU A 110 6.88 -10.31 13.16
CA LEU A 110 5.58 -10.83 12.70
C LEU A 110 5.64 -11.37 11.27
N ILE A 111 6.31 -10.65 10.37
CA ILE A 111 6.52 -11.11 8.98
C ILE A 111 7.28 -12.43 8.99
N PHE A 112 8.36 -12.54 9.77
CA PHE A 112 9.15 -13.76 9.86
C PHE A 112 8.29 -14.95 10.30
N PHE A 113 7.51 -14.82 11.39
CA PHE A 113 6.63 -15.90 11.84
C PHE A 113 5.56 -16.28 10.81
N ASN A 114 4.94 -15.29 10.15
CA ASN A 114 3.90 -15.52 9.15
C ASN A 114 4.41 -16.22 7.87
N VAL A 115 5.71 -16.26 7.63
CA VAL A 115 6.26 -16.99 6.48
C VAL A 115 6.27 -18.51 6.72
N PHE A 116 6.26 -18.94 7.98
CA PHE A 116 6.26 -20.36 8.36
C PHE A 116 4.86 -20.92 8.68
N LEU A 117 3.85 -20.05 8.80
CA LEU A 117 2.43 -20.41 8.92
C LEU A 117 1.81 -20.59 7.53
#